data_AF-A0A524QHG7-F1
#
_entry.id   AF-A0A524QHG7-F1
#
_cell.length_a   1.000
_cell.length_b   1.000
_cell.length_c   1.000
_cell.angle_alpha   90.00
_cell.angle_beta   90.00
_cell.angle_gamma   90.00
#
_symmetry.space_group_name_H-M   'P 1'
#
loop_
_entity.id
_entity.type
_entity.pdbx_description
1 polymer ?
#
loop_
_entity_poly.entity_id
_entity_poly.type
_entity_poly.pdbx_seq_one_letter_code
_entity_poly.pdbx_strand_id
1 'polypeptide(L)'
;MRRKQFDAYYAKYLPAIRAIARKLAHKDDALAEDLEQEGAWALLKLDPSRAKTNESAWVRRAVHNRMVDFLRRYNPKVYVSLDARFEAGDQLEQSEDTGELTLFSNGHQRHNRDLDLPNLHRPGEGN
;
A
#
# COMPACT_ATOMS: atom_id res chain seq x y z
N MET A 1 15.52 13.26 -9.42
CA MET A 1 16.61 13.38 -8.42
C MET A 1 17.94 12.91 -9.05
N ARG A 2 19.10 13.50 -8.71
CA ARG A 2 20.42 13.00 -9.19
C ARG A 2 20.81 11.72 -8.42
N ARG A 3 21.54 10.79 -9.04
CA ARG A 3 21.86 9.47 -8.45
C ARG A 3 22.52 9.53 -7.06
N LYS A 4 23.58 10.33 -6.89
CA LYS A 4 24.24 10.53 -5.58
C LYS A 4 23.30 11.06 -4.49
N GLN A 5 22.34 11.91 -4.87
CA GLN A 5 21.36 12.46 -3.95
C GLN A 5 20.31 11.40 -3.57
N PHE A 6 19.89 10.58 -4.53
CA PHE A 6 19.03 9.44 -4.27
C PHE A 6 19.69 8.44 -3.31
N ASP A 7 20.94 8.05 -3.54
CA ASP A 7 21.64 7.08 -2.69
C ASP A 7 21.71 7.56 -1.22
N ALA A 8 22.00 8.84 -1.00
CA ALA A 8 21.98 9.45 0.32
C ALA A 8 20.57 9.48 0.96
N TYR A 9 19.54 9.83 0.17
CA TYR A 9 18.15 9.82 0.65
C TYR A 9 17.66 8.42 0.96
N TYR A 10 17.97 7.45 0.11
CA TYR A 10 17.62 6.06 0.29
C TYR A 10 18.25 5.51 1.57
N ALA A 11 19.56 5.69 1.76
CA ALA A 11 20.24 5.27 2.99
C ALA A 11 19.62 5.91 4.25
N LYS A 12 19.28 7.20 4.19
CA LYS A 12 18.65 7.95 5.31
C LYS A 12 17.26 7.42 5.67
N TYR A 13 16.44 7.05 4.68
CA TYR A 13 15.03 6.71 4.87
C TYR A 13 14.72 5.22 4.80
N LEU A 14 15.68 4.38 4.43
CA LEU A 14 15.51 2.92 4.33
C LEU A 14 14.94 2.31 5.63
N PRO A 15 15.43 2.63 6.84
CA PRO A 15 14.84 2.06 8.06
C PRO A 15 13.35 2.39 8.23
N ALA A 16 12.93 3.60 7.84
CA ALA A 16 11.54 4.00 7.90
C ALA A 16 10.68 3.31 6.82
N ILE A 17 11.22 3.15 5.60
CA ILE A 17 10.57 2.38 4.52
C ILE A 17 10.29 0.96 5.00
N ARG A 18 11.30 0.26 5.54
CA ARG A 18 11.17 -1.10 6.06
C ARG A 18 10.13 -1.20 7.17
N ALA A 19 10.15 -0.28 8.12
CA ALA A 19 9.19 -0.27 9.21
C ALA A 19 7.74 -0.08 8.71
N ILE A 20 7.51 0.78 7.72
CA ILE A 20 6.19 0.99 7.12
C ILE A 20 5.76 -0.25 6.33
N ALA A 21 6.64 -0.80 5.49
CA ALA A 21 6.37 -2.01 4.70
C ALA A 21 5.97 -3.19 5.60
N ARG A 22 6.75 -3.45 6.66
CA ARG A 22 6.47 -4.50 7.64
C ARG A 22 5.14 -4.32 8.36
N LYS A 23 4.78 -3.08 8.70
CA LYS A 23 3.50 -2.77 9.33
C LYS A 23 2.32 -3.07 8.40
N LEU A 24 2.45 -2.74 7.11
CA LEU A 24 1.40 -2.93 6.11
C LEU A 24 1.28 -4.38 5.62
N ALA A 25 2.38 -5.14 5.62
CA ALA A 25 2.40 -6.51 5.12
C ALA A 25 1.84 -7.56 6.10
N HIS A 26 1.54 -7.18 7.36
CA HIS A 26 0.92 -8.07 8.37
C HIS A 26 1.54 -9.48 8.48
N LYS A 27 2.87 -9.60 8.40
CA LYS A 27 3.70 -10.83 8.45
C LYS A 27 3.96 -11.55 7.12
N ASP A 28 3.46 -11.03 5.99
CA ASP A 28 3.85 -11.53 4.67
C ASP A 28 5.24 -10.96 4.28
N ASP A 29 6.25 -11.83 4.23
CA ASP A 29 7.63 -11.45 3.87
C ASP A 29 7.75 -11.01 2.39
N ALA A 30 7.07 -11.71 1.47
CA ALA A 30 7.12 -11.38 0.05
C ALA A 30 6.44 -10.03 -0.22
N LEU A 31 5.28 -9.80 0.39
CA LEU A 31 4.60 -8.52 0.31
C LEU A 31 5.41 -7.40 0.97
N ALA A 32 6.13 -7.68 2.07
CA ALA A 32 7.00 -6.68 2.68
C ALA A 32 8.11 -6.24 1.72
N GLU A 33 8.73 -7.17 0.99
CA GLU A 33 9.75 -6.85 -0.02
C GLU A 33 9.17 -6.01 -1.17
N ASP A 34 7.99 -6.37 -1.69
CA ASP A 34 7.31 -5.59 -2.73
C ASP A 34 6.99 -4.16 -2.26
N LEU A 35 6.53 -4.00 -1.01
CA LEU A 35 6.26 -2.69 -0.43
C LEU A 35 7.54 -1.89 -0.20
N GLU A 36 8.64 -2.52 0.21
CA GLU A 36 9.95 -1.86 0.31
C GLU A 36 10.38 -1.27 -1.04
N GLN A 37 10.23 -2.03 -2.12
CA GLN A 37 10.52 -1.56 -3.48
C GLN A 37 9.63 -0.37 -3.86
N GLU A 38 8.32 -0.44 -3.59
CA GLU A 38 7.40 0.67 -3.85
C GLU A 38 7.74 1.93 -3.03
N GLY A 39 8.22 1.77 -1.79
CA GLY A 39 8.76 2.86 -0.99
C GLY A 39 10.00 3.51 -1.60
N ALA A 40 10.93 2.70 -2.13
CA ALA A 40 12.11 3.19 -2.85
C ALA A 40 11.71 3.96 -4.13
N TRP A 41 10.72 3.46 -4.87
CA TRP A 41 10.14 4.14 -6.03
C TRP A 41 9.54 5.50 -5.67
N ALA A 42 8.87 5.60 -4.52
CA ALA A 42 8.35 6.88 -4.03
C ALA A 42 9.46 7.90 -3.83
N LEU A 43 10.59 7.50 -3.21
CA LEU A 43 11.75 8.37 -3.01
C LEU A 43 12.36 8.85 -4.32
N LEU A 44 12.46 7.98 -5.32
CA LEU A 44 13.04 8.33 -6.62
C LEU A 44 12.26 9.46 -7.31
N LYS A 45 10.93 9.41 -7.19
CA LYS A 45 9.99 10.39 -7.78
C LYS A 45 9.74 11.60 -6.88
N LEU A 46 10.24 11.58 -5.65
CA LEU A 46 10.01 12.65 -4.70
C LEU A 46 10.83 13.89 -5.10
N ASP A 47 10.22 15.06 -4.92
CA ASP A 47 10.90 16.34 -4.96
C ASP A 47 11.02 16.87 -3.51
N PRO A 48 12.22 16.79 -2.90
CA PRO A 48 12.44 17.25 -1.53
C PRO A 48 12.18 18.75 -1.34
N SER A 49 12.31 19.57 -2.39
CA SER A 49 12.09 21.02 -2.29
C SER A 49 10.65 21.40 -1.93
N ARG A 50 9.70 20.47 -2.13
CA ARG A 50 8.29 20.64 -1.76
C ARG A 50 8.02 20.46 -0.26
N ALA A 51 8.99 19.96 0.50
CA ALA A 51 8.85 19.82 1.94
C ALA A 51 8.96 21.19 2.63
N LYS A 52 7.82 21.75 3.09
CA LYS A 52 7.76 23.10 3.66
C LYS A 52 8.27 23.19 5.10
N THR A 53 7.95 22.21 5.95
CA THR A 53 8.13 22.30 7.41
C THR A 53 8.86 21.10 8.02
N ASN A 54 8.65 19.90 7.49
CA ASN A 54 9.31 18.69 7.99
C ASN A 54 9.53 17.69 6.84
N GLU A 55 10.77 17.65 6.34
CA GLU A 55 11.19 16.74 5.26
C GLU A 55 10.89 15.29 5.62
N SER A 56 11.25 14.85 6.83
CA SER A 56 11.08 13.46 7.24
C SER A 56 9.62 13.05 7.31
N ALA A 57 8.73 13.91 7.81
CA ALA A 57 7.29 13.64 7.82
C ALA A 57 6.71 13.60 6.39
N TRP A 58 7.14 14.53 5.54
CA TRP A 58 6.74 14.58 4.13
C TRP A 58 7.15 13.31 3.37
N VAL A 59 8.40 12.89 3.53
CA VAL A 59 8.95 11.67 2.91
C VAL A 59 8.21 10.43 3.40
N ARG A 60 8.03 10.26 4.71
CA ARG A 60 7.30 9.11 5.28
C ARG A 60 5.88 9.03 4.75
N ARG A 61 5.19 10.17 4.63
CA ARG A 61 3.83 10.22 4.06
C ARG A 61 3.81 9.80 2.59
N ALA A 62 4.75 10.29 1.78
CA ALA A 62 4.82 9.93 0.37
C ALA A 62 5.09 8.44 0.17
N VAL A 63 6.02 7.86 0.94
CA VAL A 63 6.31 6.42 0.96
C VAL A 63 5.07 5.63 1.35
N HIS A 64 4.42 5.99 2.46
CA HIS A 64 3.21 5.31 2.95
C HIS A 64 2.09 5.34 1.92
N ASN A 65 1.81 6.51 1.32
CA ASN A 65 0.75 6.64 0.31
C ASN A 65 1.03 5.76 -0.91
N ARG A 66 2.29 5.72 -1.38
CA ARG A 66 2.66 4.88 -2.52
C ARG A 66 2.45 3.40 -2.24
N MET A 67 2.81 2.93 -1.05
CA MET A 67 2.59 1.55 -0.60
C MET A 67 1.09 1.23 -0.51
N VAL A 68 0.28 2.12 0.06
CA VAL A 68 -1.18 1.95 0.12
C VAL A 68 -1.80 1.92 -1.29
N ASP A 69 -1.34 2.76 -2.21
CA ASP A 69 -1.79 2.77 -3.60
C ASP A 69 -1.37 1.51 -4.37
N PHE A 70 -0.23 0.91 -4.00
CA PHE A 70 0.14 -0.42 -4.48
C PHE A 70 -0.81 -1.49 -3.94
N LEU A 71 -1.07 -1.50 -2.63
CA LEU A 71 -1.96 -2.47 -1.99
C LEU A 71 -3.39 -2.41 -2.52
N ARG A 72 -3.89 -1.20 -2.81
CA ARG A 72 -5.18 -0.97 -3.49
C ARG A 72 -5.28 -1.66 -4.84
N ARG A 73 -4.18 -1.71 -5.59
CA ARG A 73 -4.12 -2.34 -6.91
C ARG A 73 -3.88 -3.85 -6.80
N TYR A 74 -3.05 -4.26 -5.84
CA TYR A 74 -2.67 -5.65 -5.62
C TYR A 74 -3.80 -6.48 -5.03
N ASN A 75 -4.55 -5.93 -4.07
CA ASN A 75 -5.70 -6.59 -3.47
C ASN A 75 -6.84 -5.57 -3.22
N PRO A 76 -7.64 -5.27 -4.27
CA PRO A 76 -8.69 -4.28 -4.19
C PRO A 76 -9.63 -4.52 -3.00
N LYS A 77 -10.02 -5.78 -2.75
CA LYS A 77 -10.99 -6.15 -1.71
C LYS A 77 -10.56 -5.77 -0.29
N VAL A 78 -9.24 -5.80 -0.01
CA VAL A 78 -8.72 -5.52 1.34
C VAL A 78 -8.50 -4.01 1.54
N TYR A 79 -8.05 -3.31 0.49
CA TYR A 79 -7.63 -1.90 0.59
C TYR A 79 -8.56 -0.90 -0.08
N VAL A 80 -9.84 -1.23 -0.29
CA VAL A 80 -10.86 -0.25 -0.72
C VAL A 80 -10.96 0.91 0.29
N SER A 81 -11.08 2.16 -0.18
CA SER A 81 -11.40 3.29 0.69
C SER A 81 -12.76 3.08 1.37
N LEU A 82 -12.97 3.67 2.55
CA LEU A 82 -14.29 3.61 3.21
C LEU A 82 -15.40 4.12 2.27
N ASP A 83 -15.16 5.19 1.52
CA ASP A 83 -16.10 5.71 0.52
C ASP A 83 -16.49 4.67 -0.53
N ALA A 84 -15.51 3.99 -1.13
CA ALA A 84 -15.80 2.95 -2.12
C ALA A 84 -16.41 1.68 -1.52
N ARG A 85 -16.23 1.45 -0.20
CA ARG A 85 -16.96 0.40 0.52
C ARG A 85 -18.43 0.80 0.76
N PHE A 86 -18.70 2.04 1.15
CA PHE A 86 -20.06 2.56 1.25
C PHE A 86 -20.78 2.55 -0.10
N GLU A 87 -20.10 2.92 -1.19
CA GLU A 87 -20.64 2.79 -2.56
C GLU A 87 -20.93 1.34 -2.95
N ALA A 88 -20.19 0.37 -2.40
CA ALA A 88 -20.44 -1.06 -2.59
C ALA A 88 -21.59 -1.61 -1.71
N GLY A 89 -22.16 -0.78 -0.83
CA GLY A 89 -23.27 -1.15 0.05
C GLY A 89 -22.83 -1.64 1.43
N ASP A 90 -21.55 -1.54 1.78
CA ASP A 90 -21.09 -1.78 3.15
C ASP A 90 -21.65 -0.70 4.08
N GLN A 91 -21.93 -1.06 5.34
CA GLN A 91 -22.47 -0.16 6.37
C GLN A 91 -21.59 -0.22 7.62
N LEU A 92 -21.48 0.90 8.33
CA LEU A 92 -20.89 0.92 9.67
C LEU A 92 -22.01 0.84 10.69
N GLU A 93 -21.94 -0.14 11.59
CA GLU A 93 -22.76 -0.12 12.80
C GLU A 93 -21.88 0.16 14.00
N GLN A 94 -22.40 0.98 14.90
CA GLN A 94 -21.77 1.25 16.18
C GLN A 94 -22.43 0.37 17.23
N SER A 95 -21.62 -0.42 17.94
CA SER A 95 -22.11 -1.19 19.09
C SER A 95 -22.63 -0.22 20.15
N GLU A 96 -23.89 -0.38 20.57
CA GLU A 96 -24.51 0.45 21.62
C GLU A 96 -23.81 0.27 22.98
N ASP A 97 -23.27 -0.93 23.25
CA ASP A 97 -22.67 -1.27 24.54
C ASP A 97 -21.20 -0.83 24.67
N THR A 98 -20.45 -0.84 23.56
CA THR A 98 -18.99 -0.62 23.58
C THR A 98 -18.56 0.63 22.81
N GLY A 99 -19.43 1.19 21.96
CA GLY A 99 -19.12 2.29 21.06
C GLY A 99 -18.20 1.90 19.90
N GLU A 100 -17.82 0.62 19.77
CA GLU A 100 -16.96 0.14 18.69
C GLU A 100 -17.68 0.20 17.34
N LEU A 101 -16.98 0.67 16.31
CA LEU A 101 -17.47 0.71 14.94
C LEU A 101 -17.06 -0.57 14.21
N THR A 102 -18.06 -1.35 13.79
CA THR A 102 -17.87 -2.56 13.01
C THR A 102 -18.39 -2.33 11.59
N LEU A 103 -17.61 -2.74 10.59
CA LEU A 103 -18.00 -2.65 9.19
C LEU A 103 -18.70 -3.95 8.77
N PHE A 104 -19.93 -3.83 8.27
CA PHE A 104 -20.75 -4.92 7.77
C PHE A 104 -20.83 -4.85 6.24
N SER A 105 -20.40 -5.92 5.57
CA SER A 105 -20.50 -6.02 4.12
C SER A 105 -21.81 -6.71 3.72
N ASN A 106 -22.75 -5.93 3.18
CA ASN A 106 -23.96 -6.46 2.56
C ASN A 106 -23.59 -6.94 1.15
N GLY A 107 -23.00 -8.13 1.07
CA GLY A 107 -22.37 -8.67 -0.15
C GLY A 107 -23.27 -8.67 -1.39
N HIS A 108 -23.28 -7.57 -2.14
CA HIS A 108 -23.53 -7.61 -3.57
C HIS A 108 -22.20 -7.89 -4.26
N GLN A 109 -21.91 -9.19 -4.43
CA GLN A 109 -20.90 -9.67 -5.35
C GLN A 109 -21.16 -9.06 -6.73
N ARG A 110 -20.44 -7.98 -7.07
CA ARG A 110 -20.26 -7.64 -8.48
C ARG A 110 -19.43 -8.77 -9.08
N HIS A 111 -20.07 -9.56 -9.93
CA HIS A 111 -19.43 -10.54 -10.79
C HIS A 111 -18.15 -9.91 -11.40
N ASN A 112 -16.99 -10.42 -11.00
CA ASN A 112 -15.76 -10.21 -11.76
C ASN A 112 -15.94 -10.94 -13.10
N ARG A 113 -16.47 -10.24 -14.11
CA ARG A 113 -16.17 -10.59 -15.50
C ARG A 113 -14.84 -9.95 -15.84
N ASP A 114 -13.91 -10.82 -16.20
CA ASP A 114 -12.76 -10.53 -17.06
C ASP A 114 -11.65 -9.67 -16.44
N LEU A 115 -10.88 -10.29 -15.54
CA LEU A 115 -9.45 -10.00 -15.43
C LEU A 115 -8.70 -11.30 -15.71
N ASP A 116 -8.51 -11.56 -17.01
CA ASP A 116 -7.48 -12.49 -17.50
C ASP A 116 -6.13 -12.00 -16.95
N LEU A 117 -5.68 -12.64 -15.88
CA LEU A 117 -4.31 -12.51 -15.42
C LEU A 117 -3.42 -13.24 -16.44
N PRO A 118 -2.44 -12.58 -17.08
CA PRO A 118 -1.48 -13.31 -17.89
C PRO A 118 -0.71 -14.27 -16.97
N ASN A 119 -0.75 -15.56 -17.32
CA ASN A 119 0.01 -16.64 -16.70
C ASN A 119 1.47 -16.20 -16.47
N LEU A 120 1.82 -15.91 -15.22
CA LEU A 120 3.21 -15.76 -14.80
C LEU A 120 3.85 -17.15 -14.86
N HIS A 121 4.63 -17.34 -15.92
CA HIS A 121 5.51 -18.46 -16.17
C HIS A 121 6.28 -18.81 -14.87
N ARG A 122 6.02 -19.98 -14.28
CA ARG A 122 6.92 -20.58 -13.30
C ARG A 122 8.17 -21.04 -14.05
N PRO A 123 9.38 -20.55 -13.71
CA PRO A 123 10.58 -21.13 -14.26
C PRO A 123 10.91 -22.41 -13.49
N GLY A 124 10.99 -23.54 -14.20
CA GLY A 124 11.78 -24.69 -13.76
C GLY A 124 11.01 -25.90 -13.24
N GLU A 125 10.25 -26.57 -14.10
CA GLU A 125 10.22 -28.04 -14.10
C GLU A 125 10.47 -28.51 -15.53
N GLY A 126 11.68 -28.96 -15.78
CA GLY A 126 12.12 -29.58 -17.02
C GLY A 126 13.00 -30.76 -16.66
N ASN A 127 12.52 -31.94 -17.06
CA ASN A 127 13.10 -33.29 -17.04
C ASN A 127 14.62 -33.41 -16.97
#